data_AF-A0A379Y3E9-F1
#
_entry.id   AF-A0A379Y3E9-F1
#
_cell.length_a   1.000
_cell.length_b   1.000
_cell.length_c   1.000
_cell.angle_alpha   90.00
_cell.angle_beta   90.00
_cell.angle_gamma   90.00
#
_symmetry.space_group_name_H-M   'P 1'
#
loop_
_entity.id
_entity.type
_entity.pdbx_description
1 polymer ?
#
loop_
_entity_poly.entity_id
_entity_poly.type
_entity_poly.pdbx_seq_one_letter_code
_entity_poly.pdbx_strand_id
1 'polypeptide(L)'
;MAESTFQSEIPKARVNIQLDLHTGSAQKKVELPLKILALGDFSNGKENRPVSERSPVNINKNNFDSVLSELNPNVTYAVQNTLLQDGSEEKCAT
;
A
#
# COMPACT_ATOMS: atom_id res chain seq x y z
N MET A 1 7.84 30.69 7.32
CA MET A 1 6.57 30.63 8.06
C MET A 1 6.61 29.36 8.87
N ALA A 2 6.74 29.46 10.19
CA ALA A 2 6.85 28.29 11.07
C ALA A 2 5.50 27.56 11.10
N GLU A 3 5.52 26.27 10.77
CA GLU A 3 4.37 25.38 10.93
C GLU A 3 4.05 25.29 12.43
N SER A 4 2.81 25.59 12.81
CA SER A 4 2.35 25.49 14.20
C SER A 4 2.36 24.02 14.64
N THR A 5 3.45 23.60 15.30
CA THR A 5 3.58 22.28 15.92
C THR A 5 2.48 22.07 16.97
N PHE A 6 1.93 20.86 17.00
CA PHE A 6 0.85 20.35 17.87
C PHE A 6 1.02 20.58 19.39
N GLN A 7 2.15 21.14 19.81
CA GLN A 7 2.54 21.40 21.18
C GLN A 7 2.34 22.86 21.60
N SER A 8 1.73 23.68 20.72
CA SER A 8 1.50 25.10 20.93
C SER A 8 0.15 25.44 21.59
N GLU A 9 -0.55 24.45 22.16
CA GLU A 9 -1.70 24.68 23.05
C GLU A 9 -1.28 24.37 24.49
N ILE A 10 -0.99 25.43 25.27
CA ILE A 10 -0.53 25.29 26.65
C ILE A 10 -1.71 25.55 27.60
N PRO A 11 -2.19 24.55 28.35
CA PRO A 11 -3.23 24.75 29.35
C PRO A 11 -2.74 25.64 30.51
N LYS A 12 -3.68 26.22 31.28
CA LYS A 12 -3.32 27.07 32.43
C LYS A 12 -2.51 26.27 33.47
N ALA A 13 -1.25 26.65 33.68
CA ALA A 13 -0.42 26.16 34.79
C ALA A 13 0.29 27.33 35.48
N ARG A 14 0.86 27.08 36.68
CA ARG A 14 1.61 28.11 37.44
C ARG A 14 2.96 28.45 36.83
N VAL A 15 3.56 27.53 36.07
CA VAL A 15 4.75 27.75 35.24
C VAL A 15 4.55 26.93 33.96
N ASN A 16 4.78 27.57 32.82
CA ASN A 16 4.73 26.95 31.49
C ASN A 16 6.09 27.11 30.83
N ILE A 17 6.75 25.99 30.50
CA ILE A 17 8.05 25.99 29.81
C ILE A 17 7.81 25.60 28.35
N GLN A 18 8.08 26.51 27.42
CA GLN A 18 8.00 26.27 25.99
C GLN A 18 9.40 26.30 25.38
N LEU A 19 9.71 25.32 24.54
CA LEU A 19 10.93 25.28 23.74
C LEU A 19 10.63 25.90 22.37
N ASP A 20 11.15 27.10 22.13
CA ASP A 20 11.05 27.77 20.83
C ASP A 20 12.38 27.63 20.06
N LEU A 21 12.38 26.74 19.08
CA LEU A 21 13.56 26.41 18.28
C LEU A 21 13.75 27.44 17.16
N HIS A 22 14.58 28.44 17.42
CA HIS A 22 14.98 29.43 16.40
C HIS A 22 16.05 28.84 15.48
N THR A 23 15.64 28.33 14.32
CA THR A 23 16.54 27.78 13.28
C THR A 23 17.14 28.85 12.36
N GLY A 24 16.92 30.14 12.65
CA GLY A 24 17.41 31.25 11.81
C GLY A 24 16.83 31.21 10.39
N SER A 25 17.68 31.42 9.38
CA SER A 25 17.33 31.33 7.95
C SER A 25 17.62 29.94 7.34
N ALA A 26 17.90 28.93 8.17
CA ALA A 26 18.23 27.60 7.68
C ALA A 26 17.03 26.97 6.98
N GLN A 27 17.18 26.65 5.69
CA GLN A 27 16.15 25.93 4.95
C GLN A 27 16.17 24.46 5.34
N LYS A 28 15.03 23.94 5.82
CA LYS A 28 14.84 22.51 6.06
C LYS A 28 14.92 21.77 4.72
N LYS A 29 15.98 20.97 4.54
CA LYS A 29 16.10 20.08 3.39
C LYS A 29 15.11 18.91 3.57
N VAL A 30 14.11 18.85 2.71
CA VAL A 30 13.20 17.69 2.63
C VAL A 30 13.72 16.78 1.53
N GLU A 31 13.89 15.50 1.83
CA GLU A 31 14.32 14.50 0.86
C GLU A 31 13.12 13.75 0.29
N LEU A 32 13.18 13.48 -1.02
CA LEU A 32 12.13 12.72 -1.68
C LEU A 32 12.32 11.23 -1.39
N PRO A 33 11.26 10.51 -0.97
CA PRO A 33 11.36 9.08 -0.77
C PRO A 33 11.50 8.37 -2.12
N LEU A 34 12.32 7.33 -2.16
CA LEU A 34 12.38 6.40 -3.30
C LEU A 34 11.06 5.63 -3.37
N LYS A 35 10.30 5.84 -4.45
CA LYS A 35 9.07 5.09 -4.75
C LYS A 35 9.30 4.21 -5.97
N ILE A 36 8.99 2.92 -5.84
CA ILE A 36 9.11 1.94 -6.91
C ILE A 36 7.72 1.56 -7.40
N LEU A 37 7.53 1.51 -8.71
CA LEU A 37 6.32 1.03 -9.36
C LEU A 37 6.56 -0.38 -9.89
N ALA A 38 5.85 -1.37 -9.33
CA ALA A 38 5.84 -2.74 -9.82
C ALA A 38 4.71 -2.90 -10.86
N LEU A 39 5.05 -3.41 -12.05
CA LEU A 39 4.12 -3.61 -13.15
C LEU A 39 4.03 -5.09 -13.50
N GLY A 40 2.82 -5.59 -13.69
CA GLY A 40 2.54 -6.98 -14.04
C GLY A 40 1.05 -7.24 -14.11
N ASP A 41 0.67 -8.42 -14.61
CA ASP A 41 -0.71 -8.89 -14.45
C ASP A 41 -0.86 -9.60 -13.11
N PHE A 42 -1.54 -8.93 -12.19
CA PHE A 42 -1.84 -9.46 -10.87
C PHE A 42 -3.29 -9.98 -10.75
N SER A 43 -4.08 -9.85 -11.82
CA SER A 43 -5.53 -10.13 -11.80
C SER A 43 -5.93 -11.35 -12.64
N ASN A 44 -4.97 -11.98 -13.33
CA ASN A 44 -5.22 -13.04 -14.32
C ASN A 44 -6.15 -12.56 -15.44
N GLY A 45 -5.83 -11.42 -16.04
CA GLY A 45 -6.58 -10.86 -17.18
C GLY A 45 -7.96 -10.26 -16.84
N LYS A 46 -8.34 -10.10 -15.57
CA LYS A 46 -9.64 -9.50 -15.18
C LYS A 46 -9.70 -7.99 -15.48
N GLU A 47 -8.56 -7.31 -15.50
CA GLU A 47 -8.49 -5.87 -15.74
C GLU A 47 -8.58 -5.52 -17.24
N ASN A 48 -9.72 -4.96 -17.65
CA ASN A 48 -10.02 -4.60 -19.03
C ASN A 48 -9.91 -3.10 -19.31
N ARG A 49 -9.73 -2.25 -18.29
CA ARG A 49 -9.59 -0.80 -18.49
C ARG A 49 -8.31 -0.47 -19.25
N PRO A 50 -8.29 0.58 -20.08
CA PRO A 50 -7.05 1.06 -20.68
C PRO A 50 -6.06 1.51 -19.61
N VAL A 51 -4.76 1.41 -19.90
CA VAL A 51 -3.68 1.71 -18.94
C VAL A 51 -3.79 3.12 -18.35
N SER A 52 -4.26 4.10 -19.14
CA SER A 52 -4.45 5.49 -18.71
C SER A 52 -5.51 5.67 -17.61
N GLU A 53 -6.45 4.75 -17.48
CA GLU A 53 -7.52 4.80 -16.48
C GLU A 53 -7.20 4.00 -15.22
N ARG A 54 -6.06 3.28 -15.20
CA ARG A 54 -5.65 2.44 -14.06
C ARG A 54 -4.92 3.29 -13.02
N SER A 55 -5.41 3.24 -11.78
CA SER A 55 -4.75 3.89 -10.64
C SER A 55 -3.73 2.96 -9.98
N PRO A 56 -2.51 3.44 -9.65
CA PRO A 56 -1.55 2.64 -8.89
C PRO A 56 -2.04 2.44 -7.46
N VAL A 57 -1.84 1.23 -6.92
CA VAL A 57 -2.19 0.88 -5.54
C VAL A 57 -0.94 0.91 -4.68
N ASN A 58 -1.01 1.59 -3.52
CA ASN A 58 0.09 1.63 -2.57
C ASN A 58 0.13 0.37 -1.70
N ILE A 59 1.29 -0.29 -1.64
CA ILE A 59 1.49 -1.53 -0.88
C ILE A 59 2.61 -1.31 0.14
N ASN A 60 2.35 -1.74 1.38
CA ASN A 60 3.30 -1.76 2.49
C ASN A 60 3.04 -2.99 3.39
N LYS A 61 3.86 -3.15 4.44
CA LYS A 61 3.80 -4.32 5.33
C LYS A 61 2.48 -4.49 6.08
N ASN A 62 1.70 -3.42 6.22
CA ASN A 62 0.48 -3.40 7.03
C ASN A 62 -0.80 -3.54 6.21
N ASN A 63 -0.72 -3.41 4.87
CA ASN A 63 -1.91 -3.44 4.00
C ASN A 63 -1.82 -4.48 2.87
N PHE A 64 -0.78 -5.30 2.84
CA PHE A 64 -0.59 -6.30 1.79
C PHE A 64 -1.79 -7.25 1.66
N ASP A 65 -2.24 -7.84 2.78
CA ASP A 65 -3.34 -8.81 2.78
C ASP A 65 -4.68 -8.18 2.36
N SER A 66 -4.93 -6.94 2.78
CA SER A 66 -6.13 -6.19 2.38
C SER A 66 -6.14 -5.92 0.87
N VAL A 67 -5.01 -5.46 0.31
CA VAL A 67 -4.89 -5.21 -1.13
C VAL A 67 -5.05 -6.50 -1.94
N LEU A 68 -4.45 -7.61 -1.48
CA LEU A 68 -4.59 -8.91 -2.13
C LEU A 68 -6.05 -9.40 -2.10
N SER A 69 -6.74 -9.20 -0.99
CA SER A 69 -8.15 -9.57 -0.83
C SER A 69 -9.07 -8.75 -1.73
N GLU A 70 -8.83 -7.43 -1.85
CA GLU A 70 -9.59 -6.55 -2.75
C GLU A 70 -9.36 -6.89 -4.22
N LEU A 71 -8.12 -7.26 -4.59
CA LEU A 71 -7.78 -7.67 -5.95
C LEU A 71 -8.47 -8.99 -6.34
N ASN A 72 -8.70 -9.86 -5.36
CA ASN A 72 -9.39 -11.16 -5.49
C ASN A 72 -8.95 -11.93 -6.75
N PRO A 73 -7.64 -12.22 -6.94
CA PRO A 73 -7.19 -13.02 -8.06
C PRO A 73 -7.83 -14.40 -7.99
N ASN A 74 -8.40 -14.86 -9.09
CA ASN A 74 -9.01 -16.19 -9.17
C ASN A 74 -8.39 -16.96 -10.32
N VAL A 75 -8.19 -18.25 -10.08
CA VAL A 75 -7.60 -19.12 -11.07
C VAL A 75 -8.36 -20.44 -11.11
N THR A 76 -8.70 -20.88 -12.32
CA THR A 76 -9.34 -22.17 -12.56
C THR A 76 -8.47 -22.97 -13.53
N TYR A 77 -8.01 -24.14 -13.09
CA TYR A 77 -7.20 -25.04 -13.90
C TYR A 77 -7.81 -26.45 -13.92
N ALA A 78 -7.66 -27.12 -15.05
CA ALA A 78 -7.82 -28.57 -15.12
C ALA A 78 -6.46 -29.21 -14.78
N VAL A 79 -6.45 -30.06 -13.76
CA VAL A 79 -5.26 -30.78 -13.31
C VAL A 79 -5.53 -32.27 -13.32
N GLN A 80 -4.49 -33.07 -13.53
CA GLN A 80 -4.63 -34.53 -13.55
C GLN A 80 -5.16 -35.06 -12.20
N ASN A 81 -6.16 -35.93 -12.26
CA ASN A 81 -6.69 -36.63 -11.11
C ASN A 81 -5.76 -37.77 -10.67
N THR A 82 -5.03 -37.57 -9.58
CA THR A 82 -4.17 -38.61 -8.99
C THR A 82 -4.87 -39.49 -7.95
N LEU A 83 -6.15 -39.21 -7.62
CA LEU A 83 -6.92 -39.97 -6.63
C LEU A 83 -7.51 -41.25 -7.20
N LEU A 84 -8.03 -41.19 -8.43
CA LEU A 84 -8.66 -42.33 -9.11
C LEU A 84 -7.70 -43.13 -10.01
N GLN A 85 -6.52 -42.57 -10.31
CA GLN A 85 -5.50 -43.17 -11.20
C GLN A 85 -6.03 -43.63 -12.57
N ASP A 86 -7.11 -43.01 -13.05
CA ASP A 86 -7.80 -43.35 -14.29
C ASP A 86 -7.44 -42.43 -15.47
N GLY A 87 -6.53 -41.48 -15.24
CA GLY A 87 -6.13 -40.49 -16.25
C GLY A 87 -7.16 -39.38 -16.49
N SER A 88 -8.22 -39.30 -15.67
CA SER A 88 -9.16 -38.18 -15.70
C SER A 88 -8.52 -36.86 -15.24
N GLU A 89 -9.11 -35.74 -15.63
CA GLU A 89 -8.72 -34.40 -15.16
C GLU A 89 -9.81 -33.85 -14.24
N GLU A 90 -9.41 -33.21 -13.15
CA GLU A 90 -10.28 -32.49 -12.23
C GLU A 90 -10.11 -30.99 -12.36
N LYS A 91 -11.21 -30.24 -12.26
CA LYS A 91 -11.17 -28.78 -12.22
C LYS A 91 -10.92 -28.30 -10.80
N CYS A 92 -9.81 -27.62 -10.58
CA CYS A 92 -9.52 -26.91 -9.34
C CYS A 92 -9.70 -25.41 -9.54
N ALA A 93 -10.47 -24.78 -8.64
CA ALA A 93 -10.65 -23.34 -8.59
C ALA A 93 -10.19 -22.82 -7.21
N THR A 94 -9.43 -21.73 -7.21
CA THR A 94 -9.00 -20.97 -6.03
C THR A 94 -9.25 -19.50 -6.25
#